data_AF-X1NGX2-F1
#
_entry.id   AF-X1NGX2-F1
#
_cell.length_a   1.000
_cell.length_b   1.000
_cell.length_c   1.000
_cell.angle_alpha   90.00
_cell.angle_beta   90.00
_cell.angle_gamma   90.00
#
_symmetry.space_group_name_H-M   'P 1'
#
loop_
_entity.id
_entity.type
_entity.pdbx_description
1 polymer ?
#
loop_
_entity_poly.entity_id
_entity_poly.type
_entity_poly.pdbx_seq_one_letter_code
_entity_poly.pdbx_strand_id
1 'polypeptide(L)'
;MANVKLNNKRLLEKLQAEITLKLGKKMSQQEVLDKSIEFTYNRLNEFFVENIDKPAVTKEFIERLRESASDAPLYHLEKSDDELIYSL
;
A
#
# COMPACT_ATOMS: atom_id res chain seq x y z
N MET A 1 -12.02 -3.48 -17.89
CA MET A 1 -12.59 -2.60 -16.85
C MET A 1 -12.70 -3.42 -15.58
N ALA A 2 -11.97 -3.04 -14.52
CA ALA A 2 -12.17 -3.64 -13.21
C ALA A 2 -13.43 -3.04 -12.58
N ASN A 3 -14.40 -3.87 -12.22
CA ASN A 3 -15.60 -3.41 -11.51
C ASN A 3 -15.28 -3.30 -10.02
N VAL A 4 -14.95 -2.10 -9.56
CA VAL A 4 -14.79 -1.81 -8.13
C VAL A 4 -16.17 -1.53 -7.53
N LYS A 5 -16.60 -2.37 -6.58
CA LYS A 5 -17.88 -2.19 -5.89
C LYS A 5 -17.75 -1.07 -4.86
N LEU A 6 -18.22 0.12 -5.22
CA LEU A 6 -18.11 1.32 -4.39
C LEU A 6 -19.33 1.43 -3.44
N ASN A 7 -19.12 1.15 -2.15
CA ASN A 7 -20.20 1.21 -1.15
C ASN A 7 -20.74 2.65 -0.96
N ASN A 8 -19.89 3.66 -1.17
CA ASN A 8 -20.22 5.07 -0.92
C ASN A 8 -20.48 5.86 -2.23
N LYS A 9 -21.22 5.28 -3.18
CA LYS A 9 -21.50 5.91 -4.49
C LYS A 9 -22.06 7.34 -4.38
N ARG A 10 -22.96 7.57 -3.41
CA ARG A 10 -23.55 8.90 -3.15
C ARG A 10 -22.51 9.95 -2.74
N LEU A 11 -21.45 9.54 -2.04
CA LEU A 11 -20.36 10.45 -1.65
C LEU A 11 -19.53 10.84 -2.87
N LEU A 12 -19.23 9.89 -3.76
CA LEU A 12 -18.53 10.15 -5.01
C LEU A 12 -19.30 11.13 -5.91
N GLU A 13 -20.62 11.00 -5.99
CA GLU A 13 -21.48 11.92 -6.74
C GLU A 13 -21.44 13.35 -6.17
N LYS A 14 -21.46 13.50 -4.84
CA LYS A 14 -21.30 14.81 -4.18
C LYS A 14 -19.92 15.41 -4.45
N LEU A 15 -18.86 14.61 -4.31
CA LEU A 15 -17.50 15.04 -4.57
C LEU A 15 -17.33 15.52 -6.03
N GLN A 16 -17.87 14.77 -6.98
CA GLN A 16 -17.87 15.16 -8.39
C GLN A 16 -18.60 16.49 -8.62
N ALA A 17 -19.76 16.69 -7.97
CA ALA A 17 -20.52 17.93 -8.07
C ALA A 17 -19.73 19.13 -7.51
N GLU A 18 -19.13 18.98 -6.32
CA GLU A 18 -18.31 20.04 -5.72
C GLU A 18 -17.10 20.39 -6.57
N ILE A 19 -16.38 19.39 -7.09
CA ILE A 19 -15.25 19.60 -7.99
C ILE A 19 -15.71 20.32 -9.25
N THR A 20 -16.83 19.91 -9.85
CA THR A 20 -17.40 20.54 -11.05
C THR A 20 -17.76 22.00 -10.79
N LEU A 21 -18.34 22.32 -9.63
CA LEU A 21 -18.66 23.68 -9.24
C LEU A 21 -17.40 24.55 -9.07
N LYS A 22 -16.33 23.99 -8.50
CA LYS A 22 -15.06 24.71 -8.30
C LYS A 22 -14.24 24.90 -9.58
N LEU A 23 -14.19 23.88 -10.44
CA LEU A 23 -13.44 23.92 -11.70
C LEU A 23 -14.21 24.58 -12.85
N GLY A 24 -15.53 24.69 -12.75
CA GLY A 24 -16.40 25.12 -13.85
C GLY A 24 -16.47 24.12 -15.02
N LYS A 25 -15.86 22.94 -14.87
CA LYS A 25 -15.82 21.87 -15.89
C LYS A 25 -16.29 20.56 -15.27
N LYS A 26 -17.17 19.85 -15.99
CA LYS A 26 -17.64 18.52 -15.60
C LYS A 26 -16.50 17.51 -15.72
N MET A 27 -16.11 16.93 -14.59
CA MET A 27 -15.25 15.75 -14.53
C MET A 27 -16.09 14.49 -14.50
N SER A 28 -15.60 13.40 -15.08
CA SER A 28 -16.20 12.07 -14.96
C SER A 28 -15.87 11.42 -13.60
N GLN A 29 -16.67 10.44 -13.18
CA GLN A 29 -16.41 9.69 -11.95
C GLN A 29 -15.07 8.95 -12.02
N GLN A 30 -14.70 8.43 -13.19
CA GLN A 30 -13.42 7.76 -13.39
C GLN A 30 -12.24 8.73 -13.19
N GLU A 31 -12.29 9.92 -13.79
CA GLU A 31 -11.23 10.93 -13.60
C GLU A 31 -11.08 11.37 -12.14
N VAL A 32 -12.19 11.47 -11.40
CA VAL A 32 -12.15 11.79 -9.96
C VAL A 32 -11.47 10.66 -9.19
N LEU A 33 -11.79 9.40 -9.50
CA LEU A 33 -11.18 8.24 -8.84
C LEU A 33 -9.69 8.12 -9.17
N ASP A 34 -9.32 8.26 -10.45
CA ASP A 34 -7.92 8.18 -10.89
C ASP A 34 -7.06 9.23 -10.16
N LYS A 35 -7.54 10.48 -10.12
CA LYS A 35 -6.84 11.54 -9.38
C LYS A 35 -6.83 11.32 -7.86
N SER A 36 -7.87 10.73 -7.30
CA SER A 36 -7.91 10.43 -5.87
C SER A 36 -6.89 9.35 -5.50
N ILE A 37 -6.72 8.34 -6.36
CA ILE A 37 -5.71 7.29 -6.19
C ILE A 37 -4.31 7.92 -6.27
N GLU A 38 -4.05 8.73 -7.29
CA GLU A 38 -2.77 9.43 -7.46
C GLU A 38 -2.44 10.34 -6.26
N PHE A 39 -3.42 11.13 -5.82
CA PHE A 39 -3.28 12.00 -4.64
C PHE A 39 -2.98 11.20 -3.38
N THR A 40 -3.69 10.09 -3.16
CA THR A 40 -3.49 9.22 -2.00
C THR A 40 -2.13 8.55 -2.03
N TYR A 41 -1.69 8.09 -3.21
CA TYR A 41 -0.37 7.49 -3.39
C TYR A 41 0.76 8.48 -3.11
N ASN A 42 0.62 9.74 -3.54
CA ASN A 42 1.60 10.78 -3.25
C ASN A 42 1.64 11.17 -1.76
N ARG A 43 0.57 10.88 -1.00
CA ARG A 43 0.46 11.14 0.45
C ARG A 43 0.31 9.84 1.24
N LEU A 44 0.96 8.78 0.77
CA LEU A 44 0.76 7.42 1.29
C LEU A 44 1.00 7.32 2.80
N ASN A 45 2.03 8.00 3.30
CA ASN A 45 2.36 8.01 4.73
C ASN A 45 1.22 8.60 5.59
N GLU A 46 0.62 9.70 5.13
CA GLU A 46 -0.51 10.35 5.82
C GLU A 46 -1.74 9.46 5.76
N PHE A 47 -2.00 8.87 4.58
CA PHE A 47 -3.09 7.92 4.41
C PHE A 47 -2.99 6.73 5.37
N PHE A 48 -1.79 6.14 5.52
CA PHE A 48 -1.55 5.06 6.48
C PHE A 48 -1.81 5.50 7.92
N VAL A 49 -1.28 6.65 8.34
CA VAL A 49 -1.45 7.14 9.72
C VAL A 49 -2.91 7.42 10.06
N GLU A 50 -3.68 7.97 9.12
CA GLU A 50 -5.06 8.40 9.37
C GLU A 50 -6.09 7.28 9.20
N ASN A 51 -5.85 6.32 8.30
CA ASN A 51 -6.89 5.38 7.85
C ASN A 51 -6.57 3.91 8.14
N ILE A 52 -5.30 3.59 8.41
CA ILE A 52 -4.88 2.21 8.67
C ILE A 52 -4.45 2.12 10.13
N ASP A 53 -5.23 1.37 10.90
CA ASP A 53 -4.85 1.07 12.28
C ASP A 53 -3.54 0.28 12.24
N LYS A 54 -2.47 0.89 12.74
CA LYS A 54 -1.16 0.22 12.74
C LYS A 54 -1.32 -1.03 13.60
N PRO A 55 -0.87 -2.21 13.15
CA PRO A 55 -0.77 -3.34 14.06
C PRO A 55 0.06 -2.87 15.26
N ALA A 56 -0.56 -2.87 16.43
CA ALA A 56 0.12 -2.45 17.64
C ALA A 56 1.36 -3.33 17.78
N VAL A 57 2.52 -2.69 17.95
CA VAL A 57 3.76 -3.42 18.26
C VAL A 57 3.60 -3.92 19.70
N THR A 58 2.88 -5.02 19.87
CA THR A 58 2.67 -5.66 21.16
C THR A 58 3.97 -6.33 21.58
N LYS A 59 4.15 -6.49 22.90
CA LYS A 59 5.28 -7.28 23.43
C LYS A 59 5.31 -8.68 22.82
N GLU A 60 4.13 -9.29 22.61
CA GLU A 60 3.98 -10.60 21.97
C GLU A 60 4.49 -10.61 20.52
N PHE A 61 4.26 -9.54 19.74
CA PHE A 61 4.79 -9.43 18.38
C PHE A 61 6.31 -9.27 18.37
N ILE A 62 6.86 -8.50 19.30
CA ILE A 62 8.32 -8.34 19.46
C ILE A 62 8.98 -9.66 19.87
N GLU A 63 8.40 -10.37 20.84
CA GLU A 63 8.94 -11.66 21.30
C GLU A 63 8.83 -12.72 20.19
N ARG A 64 7.73 -12.78 19.44
CA ARG A 64 7.64 -13.64 18.24
C ARG A 64 8.71 -13.31 17.20
N LEU A 65 9.01 -12.02 16.97
CA LEU A 65 10.07 -11.60 16.06
C LEU A 65 11.46 -12.06 16.55
N ARG A 66 11.73 -11.92 17.85
CA ARG A 66 12.98 -12.39 18.47
C ARG A 66 13.12 -13.91 18.39
N GLU A 67 12.06 -14.65 18.68
CA GLU A 67 12.05 -16.11 18.56
C GLU A 67 12.19 -16.59 17.11
N SER A 68 11.68 -15.81 16.15
CA SER A 68 11.83 -16.10 14.72
C SER A 68 13.19 -15.74 14.13
N ALA A 69 14.05 -15.05 14.90
CA ALA A 69 15.40 -14.74 14.48
C ALA A 69 16.23 -16.04 14.51
N SER A 70 16.26 -16.74 13.38
CA SER A 70 17.18 -17.85 13.17
C SER A 70 18.59 -17.31 13.00
N ASP A 71 19.53 -17.80 13.79
CA ASP A 71 20.95 -17.71 13.46
C ASP A 71 21.15 -18.61 12.24
N ALA A 72 21.09 -18.01 11.05
CA ALA A 72 21.30 -18.69 9.78
C ALA A 72 22.74 -18.41 9.35
N PRO A 73 23.74 -19.16 9.88
CA PRO A 73 25.11 -18.99 9.45
C PRO A 73 25.19 -19.31 7.95
N LEU A 74 25.82 -18.41 7.20
CA LEU A 74 26.13 -18.65 5.80
C LEU A 74 27.19 -19.76 5.74
N TYR A 75 26.76 -20.99 5.47
CA TYR A 75 27.61 -22.18 5.41
C TYR A 75 28.72 -22.10 4.34
N HIS A 76 28.60 -21.18 3.38
CA HIS A 76 29.52 -21.01 2.27
C HIS A 76 29.83 -19.53 2.01
N LEU A 77 30.41 -18.85 3.01
CA LEU A 77 30.83 -17.44 2.90
C LEU A 77 31.79 -17.17 1.72
N GLU A 78 32.59 -18.18 1.37
CA GLU A 78 33.69 -18.11 0.41
C GLU A 78 33.26 -18.42 -1.03
N LYS A 79 32.01 -18.83 -1.26
CA LYS A 79 31.53 -19.28 -2.58
C LYS A 79 30.31 -18.50 -3.00
N SER A 80 30.24 -18.17 -4.29
CA SER A 80 29.04 -17.57 -4.85
C SER A 80 27.92 -18.61 -5.00
N ASP A 81 26.67 -18.14 -5.05
CA ASP A 81 25.51 -18.99 -5.29
C ASP A 81 25.64 -19.80 -6.59
N ASP A 82 26.25 -19.21 -7.62
CA ASP A 82 26.48 -19.87 -8.91
C ASP A 82 27.50 -21.02 -8.80
N GLU A 83 28.56 -20.85 -8.02
CA GLU A 83 29.53 -21.93 -7.76
C GLU A 83 28.90 -23.08 -6.95
N LEU A 84 27.97 -22.76 -6.05
CA LEU A 84 27.24 -23.75 -5.25
C LEU A 84 26.19 -24.51 -6.05
N ILE A 85 25.47 -23.81 -6.94
CA ILE A 85 24.36 -24.39 -7.70
C ILE A 85 24.86 -25.11 -8.96
N TYR A 86 25.85 -24.55 -9.65
CA TYR A 86 26.31 -25.06 -10.95
C TYR A 86 27.63 -25.84 -10.88
N SER A 87 28.29 -25.91 -9.72
CA SER A 87 29.57 -26.62 -9.54
C SER A 87 30.65 -26.20 -10.54
N LEU A 88 30.64 -24.93 -10.93
CA LEU A 88 31.61 -24.32 -11.84
C LEU A 88 32.90 -23.93 -11.11
#